data_AF-A0A357B4K4-F1
#
_entry.id   AF-A0A357B4K4-F1
#
_cell.length_a   1.000
_cell.length_b   1.000
_cell.length_c   1.000
_cell.angle_alpha   90.00
_cell.angle_beta   90.00
_cell.angle_gamma   90.00
#
_symmetry.space_group_name_H-M   'P 1'
#
loop_
_entity.id
_entity.type
_entity.pdbx_description
1 polymer ?
#
loop_
_entity_poly.entity_id
_entity_poly.type
_entity_poly.pdbx_seq_one_letter_code
_entity_poly.pdbx_strand_id
1 'polypeptide(L)' 'MEAYRVEKRVAANGVVHLNALPFREGELVEIIVLSQKEAVRKSAPSPLRGKVIEYINPTEPVAQDDWELLR' A
#
# COMPACT_ATOMS: atom_id res chain seq x y z
N MET A 1 -15.56 -2.10 -13.62
CA MET A 1 -15.41 -0.70 -13.18
C MET A 1 -13.92 -0.42 -13.10
N GLU A 2 -13.41 0.42 -13.99
CA GLU A 2 -12.03 0.91 -13.88
C GLU A 2 -12.03 2.15 -12.98
N ALA A 3 -11.18 2.16 -11.96
CA ALA A 3 -11.10 3.25 -11.00
C ALA A 3 -9.74 3.92 -11.10
N TYR A 4 -9.74 5.22 -11.40
CA TYR A 4 -8.55 6.05 -11.38
C TYR A 4 -8.48 6.81 -10.06
N ARG A 5 -7.42 6.58 -9.27
CA ARG A 5 -7.17 7.29 -8.00
C ARG A 5 -5.96 8.21 -8.13
N VAL A 6 -6.14 9.48 -7.77
CA VAL A 6 -5.07 10.48 -7.64
C VAL A 6 -5.19 11.20 -6.31
N GLU A 7 -4.05 11.53 -5.71
CA GLU A 7 -4.00 12.32 -4.47
C GLU A 7 -3.65 13.77 -4.79
N LYS A 8 -4.55 14.69 -4.41
CA LYS A 8 -4.31 16.13 -4.50
C LYS A 8 -4.71 16.82 -3.21
N ARG A 9 -3.93 17.84 -2.85
CA ARG A 9 -4.33 18.79 -1.80
C ARG A 9 -5.34 19.76 -2.38
N VAL A 10 -6.40 20.01 -1.61
CA VAL A 10 -7.39 21.04 -1.91
C VAL A 10 -6.70 22.41 -1.75
N ALA A 11 -6.81 23.27 -2.76
CA ALA A 11 -6.25 24.62 -2.69
C ALA A 11 -7.03 25.49 -1.69
N ALA A 12 -6.45 26.61 -1.26
CA ALA A 12 -7.08 27.49 -0.25
C ALA A 12 -8.46 28.03 -0.68
N ASN A 13 -8.70 28.13 -2.00
CA ASN A 13 -9.99 28.52 -2.57
C ASN A 13 -11.02 27.36 -2.64
N GLY A 14 -10.68 26.18 -2.12
CA GLY A 14 -11.55 25.00 -2.15
C GLY A 14 -11.57 24.26 -3.48
N VAL A 15 -10.78 24.66 -4.49
CA VAL A 15 -10.80 24.06 -5.82
C VAL A 15 -9.80 22.90 -5.93
N VAL A 16 -10.24 21.82 -6.59
CA VAL A 16 -9.40 20.68 -6.99
C VAL A 16 -9.44 20.56 -8.51
N HIS A 17 -8.28 20.72 -9.16
CA HIS A 17 -8.14 20.51 -10.59
C HIS A 17 -7.75 19.05 -10.87
N LEU A 18 -8.50 18.34 -11.70
CA LEU A 18 -8.12 17.01 -12.21
C LEU A 18 -7.67 17.17 -13.67
N ASN A 19 -6.45 16.77 -13.98
CA ASN A 19 -5.85 16.93 -15.32
C ASN A 19 -5.41 15.56 -15.84
N ALA A 20 -5.43 15.38 -17.16
CA ALA A 20 -4.96 14.16 -17.84
C ALA A 20 -5.59 12.86 -17.30
N LEU A 21 -6.91 12.87 -17.10
CA LEU A 21 -7.64 11.67 -16.72
C LEU A 21 -7.56 10.64 -17.86
N PRO A 22 -7.41 9.34 -17.56
CA PRO A 22 -7.29 8.29 -18.56
C PRO A 22 -8.64 7.86 -19.16
N PHE A 23 -9.60 8.79 -19.28
CA PHE A 23 -10.93 8.55 -19.84
C PHE A 23 -11.06 9.19 -21.22
N ARG A 24 -11.96 8.66 -22.03
CA ARG A 24 -12.19 9.17 -23.39
C ARG A 24 -13.10 10.40 -23.35
N GLU A 25 -13.03 11.19 -24.42
CA GLU A 25 -13.95 12.31 -24.61
C GLU A 25 -15.42 11.82 -24.64
N GLY A 26 -16.30 12.52 -23.92
CA GLY A 26 -17.73 12.19 -23.82
C GLY A 26 -18.06 11.02 -22.89
N GLU A 27 -17.07 10.40 -22.26
CA GLU A 27 -17.29 9.32 -21.29
C GLU A 27 -17.91 9.87 -19.99
N LEU A 28 -19.03 9.28 -19.57
CA LEU A 28 -19.66 9.63 -18.30
C LEU A 28 -18.87 9.00 -17.16
N VAL A 29 -18.30 9.83 -16.28
CA VAL A 29 -17.51 9.39 -15.14
C VAL A 29 -18.14 9.82 -13.82
N GLU A 30 -18.04 8.95 -12.82
CA GLU A 30 -18.40 9.27 -11.44
C GLU A 30 -17.17 9.76 -10.67
N ILE A 31 -17.30 10.85 -9.93
CA ILE A 31 -16.20 11.43 -9.14
C ILE A 31 -16.52 11.28 -7.66
N ILE A 32 -15.66 10.58 -6.94
CA ILE A 32 -15.75 10.40 -5.49
C ILE A 32 -14.58 11.13 -4.82
N VAL A 33 -14.88 12.12 -3.97
CA VAL A 33 -13.88 12.88 -3.21
C VAL A 33 -13.84 12.36 -1.77
N LEU A 34 -12.71 11.78 -1.37
CA LEU A 34 -12.49 11.28 -0.01
C LEU A 34 -11.45 12.15 0.70
N SER A 35 -11.81 12.67 1.87
CA SER A 35 -10.83 13.32 2.75
C SER A 35 -9.87 12.25 3.29
N GLN A 36 -8.60 12.32 2.88
CA GLN A 36 -7.56 11.55 3.52
C GLN A 36 -7.09 12.33 4.73
N LYS A 37 -7.45 11.86 5.92
CA LYS A 37 -6.65 12.19 7.11
C LYS A 37 -5.24 11.72 6.78
N GLU A 38 -4.22 12.54 7.01
CA GLU A 38 -2.85 12.05 7.06
C GLU A 38 -2.90 10.86 8.02
N ALA A 39 -2.89 9.65 7.46
CA ALA A 39 -2.45 8.52 8.22
C ALA A 39 -1.04 8.94 8.53
N VAL A 40 -0.83 9.45 9.75
CA VAL A 40 0.49 9.49 10.35
C VAL A 40 0.90 8.04 10.23
N ARG A 41 1.63 7.72 9.16
CA ARG A 41 2.44 6.53 9.08
C ARG A 41 3.46 6.82 10.17
N LYS A 42 3.06 6.59 11.42
CA LYS A 42 3.98 6.11 12.43
C LYS A 42 4.49 4.86 11.74
N SER A 43 5.58 5.01 11.01
CA SER A 43 6.44 3.88 10.75
C SER A 43 6.80 3.45 12.16
N ALA A 44 6.03 2.52 12.72
CA ALA A 44 6.50 1.78 13.87
C ALA A 44 7.90 1.36 13.44
N PRO A 45 8.95 1.77 14.18
CA PRO A 45 10.31 1.46 13.78
C PRO A 45 10.34 -0.05 13.55
N SER A 46 10.56 -0.45 12.30
CA SER A 46 10.57 -1.86 11.94
C SER A 46 11.60 -2.49 12.88
N PRO A 47 11.23 -3.51 13.67
CA PRO A 47 12.06 -3.99 14.77
C PRO A 47 13.42 -4.54 14.31
N LEU A 48 13.56 -4.77 13.00
CA LEU A 48 14.74 -5.30 12.32
C LEU A 48 15.57 -4.21 11.61
N ARG A 49 15.06 -2.97 11.49
CA ARG A 49 15.79 -1.89 10.81
C ARG A 49 17.08 -1.56 11.56
N GLY A 50 18.22 -1.68 10.89
CA GLY A 50 19.54 -1.39 11.45
C GLY A 50 20.16 -2.52 12.28
N LYS A 51 19.49 -3.68 12.37
CA LYS A 51 20.06 -4.87 12.99
C LYS A 51 20.78 -5.71 11.94
N VAL A 52 21.97 -6.18 12.26
CA VAL A 52 22.65 -7.24 11.50
C VAL A 52 21.96 -8.55 11.86
N ILE A 53 21.42 -9.25 10.86
CA ILE A 53 20.76 -10.54 11.04
C ILE A 53 21.70 -11.60 10.49
N GLU A 54 22.08 -12.55 11.33
CA GLU A 54 22.82 -13.74 10.93
C GLU A 54 21.83 -14.87 10.65
N TYR A 55 21.98 -15.51 9.49
CA TYR A 55 21.20 -16.69 9.11
C TYR A 55 22.04 -17.93 9.38
N ILE A 56 21.73 -18.64 10.45
CA ILE A 56 22.33 -19.94 10.74
C ILE A 56 21.54 -20.98 9.95
N ASN A 57 22.20 -21.64 9.00
CA ASN A 57 21.66 -22.72 8.16
C ASN A 57 20.22 -22.44 7.62
N PRO A 58 20.02 -21.39 6.82
CA PRO A 58 18.68 -20.93 6.41
C PRO A 58 17.89 -21.94 5.58
N THR A 59 18.54 -22.99 5.07
CA THR A 59 17.94 -24.03 4.24
C THR A 59 17.78 -25.36 4.99
N GLU A 60 18.16 -25.43 6.27
CA GLU A 60 17.90 -26.64 7.06
C GLU A 60 16.39 -26.83 7.23
N PRO A 61 15.89 -28.08 7.13
CA PRO A 61 14.49 -28.36 7.34
C PRO A 61 14.07 -27.93 8.74
N VAL A 62 13.08 -27.03 8.81
CA VAL A 62 12.49 -26.63 10.08
C VAL A 62 11.42 -27.62 10.47
N ALA A 63 11.48 -28.09 11.73
CA ALA A 63 10.42 -28.87 12.35
C ALA A 63 10.01 -30.13 11.54
N GLN A 64 10.96 -30.79 10.87
CA GLN A 64 10.67 -31.92 9.98
C GLN A 64 9.93 -33.05 10.71
N ASP A 65 10.26 -33.29 11.97
CA ASP A 65 9.63 -34.30 12.83
C ASP A 65 8.24 -33.88 13.34
N ASP A 66 7.87 -32.59 13.25
CA ASP A 66 6.56 -32.06 13.66
C ASP A 66 5.52 -32.17 12.54
N TRP A 67 5.92 -32.60 11.34
CA TRP A 67 5.00 -32.83 10.23
C TRP A 67 4.35 -34.22 10.37
N GLU A 68 3.10 -34.24 10.85
CA GLU A 68 2.24 -35.44 10.96
C GLU A 68 2.09 -36.23 9.64
N LEU A 69 2.43 -35.63 8.49
CA LEU A 69 2.42 -36.29 7.18
C LEU A 69 3.57 -37.29 6.97
N LEU A 70 4.61 -37.27 7.82
CA LEU A 70 5.75 -38.18 7.76
C LEU A 70 5.64 -39.36 8.75
N ARG A 71 4.51 -39.47 9.45
CA ARG A 71 4.19 -40.56 10.39
C ARG A 71 3.27 -41.60 9.75
#